data_AF-A0A9D9C4B9-F1
#
_entry.id   AF-A0A9D9C4B9-F1
#
_cell.length_a   1.000
_cell.length_b   1.000
_cell.length_c   1.000
_cell.angle_alpha   90.00
_cell.angle_beta   90.00
_cell.angle_gamma   90.00
#
_symmetry.space_group_name_H-M   'P 1'
#
loop_
_entity.id
_entity.type
_entity.pdbx_description
1 polymer ?
#
loop_
_entity_poly.entity_id
_entity_poly.type
_entity_poly.pdbx_seq_one_letter_code
_entity_poly.pdbx_strand_id
1 'polypeptide(L)'
;MKRSYIFTILAVLLMAVIAFLFFYPDAMEGKVLQQHDIQQGLANGQEGKAFTEATGETTRWTNSLFGGMPNFQISPSYPSSDLISWITKLYGLGLPSPANLLFMMMVGFFIMLLCMRMKWYTALLGAIGWGFSTYFIIIIGAGHIWKFVTLTFIPPTIGGIILCYRGRYVAGTALASLFGALQLQANHPQMSYYFLFVIFFMVLAYLWSALKEKNVRRWAIATGCVVAAGVLGVVANSPSLYNTYEYSKETIRGRKTEIVSADAAAMSAEEKKGLDFDYITAWSYGPDETLTLLIPNVKGGATLKPIQGQNYPLSVTETDYMESRYNS
;
A
#
# COMPACT_ATOMS: atom_id res chain seq x y z
N MET A 1 -31.87 13.65 -10.16
CA MET A 1 -30.74 13.60 -9.19
C MET A 1 -30.89 12.53 -8.11
N LYS A 2 -32.05 12.38 -7.43
CA LYS A 2 -32.22 11.41 -6.31
C LYS A 2 -31.94 9.93 -6.64
N ARG A 3 -32.36 9.43 -7.82
CA ARG A 3 -32.12 8.03 -8.24
C ARG A 3 -30.63 7.67 -8.42
N SER A 4 -29.80 8.61 -8.87
CA SER A 4 -28.38 8.35 -9.13
C SER A 4 -27.58 8.05 -7.85
N TYR A 5 -27.93 8.70 -6.74
CA TYR A 5 -27.29 8.45 -5.45
C TYR A 5 -27.66 7.07 -4.90
N ILE A 6 -28.92 6.67 -5.05
CA ILE A 6 -29.40 5.33 -4.66
C ILE A 6 -28.61 4.26 -5.42
N PHE A 7 -28.46 4.38 -6.74
CA PHE A 7 -27.67 3.41 -7.52
C PHE A 7 -26.18 3.40 -7.16
N THR A 8 -25.63 4.54 -6.76
CA THR A 8 -24.24 4.62 -6.29
C THR A 8 -24.06 3.87 -4.97
N ILE A 9 -25.00 4.02 -4.04
CA ILE A 9 -25.01 3.28 -2.76
C ILE A 9 -25.21 1.78 -3.01
N LEU A 10 -26.16 1.40 -3.88
CA LEU A 10 -26.37 0.00 -4.27
C LEU A 10 -25.13 -0.61 -4.91
N ALA A 11 -24.39 0.15 -5.73
CA ALA A 11 -23.12 -0.30 -6.30
C ALA A 11 -22.06 -0.58 -5.21
N VAL A 12 -21.97 0.28 -4.19
CA VAL A 12 -21.08 0.04 -3.03
C VAL A 12 -21.50 -1.20 -2.25
N LEU A 13 -22.79 -1.38 -1.97
CA LEU A 13 -23.29 -2.59 -1.30
C LEU A 13 -23.02 -3.85 -2.12
N LEU A 14 -23.20 -3.80 -3.44
CA LEU A 14 -22.89 -4.91 -4.32
C LEU A 14 -21.40 -5.28 -4.28
N MET A 15 -20.50 -4.29 -4.29
CA MET A 15 -19.06 -4.55 -4.14
C MET A 15 -18.74 -5.21 -2.79
N ALA A 16 -19.40 -4.80 -1.70
CA ALA A 16 -19.23 -5.42 -0.39
C ALA A 16 -19.69 -6.89 -0.40
N VAL A 17 -20.84 -7.18 -1.02
CA VAL A 17 -21.36 -8.55 -1.17
C VAL A 17 -20.40 -9.40 -2.02
N ILE A 18 -19.92 -8.88 -3.15
CA ILE A 18 -18.97 -9.58 -4.02
C ILE A 18 -17.67 -9.92 -3.27
N ALA A 19 -17.11 -8.94 -2.55
CA ALA A 19 -15.88 -9.15 -1.78
C ALA A 19 -16.07 -10.21 -0.68
N PHE A 20 -17.22 -10.19 0.01
CA PHE A 20 -17.55 -11.16 1.03
C PHE A 20 -17.74 -12.57 0.45
N LEU A 21 -18.50 -12.70 -0.64
CA LEU A 21 -18.74 -13.98 -1.31
C LEU A 21 -17.45 -14.60 -1.86
N PHE A 22 -16.50 -13.79 -2.31
CA PHE A 22 -15.21 -14.31 -2.80
C PHE A 22 -14.40 -15.01 -1.72
N PHE A 23 -14.49 -14.55 -0.46
CA PHE A 23 -13.81 -15.16 0.68
C PHE A 23 -14.75 -16.04 1.53
N TYR A 24 -15.93 -16.37 1.02
CA TYR A 24 -16.82 -17.33 1.67
C TYR A 24 -16.37 -18.77 1.35
N PRO A 25 -16.39 -19.71 2.31
CA PRO A 25 -16.88 -19.61 3.69
C PRO A 25 -15.85 -19.14 4.72
N ASP A 26 -14.57 -19.00 4.35
CA ASP A 26 -13.47 -18.70 5.27
C ASP A 26 -13.73 -17.43 6.12
N ALA A 27 -14.35 -16.42 5.52
CA ALA A 27 -14.76 -15.19 6.20
C ALA A 27 -15.86 -15.38 7.27
N MET A 28 -16.72 -16.40 7.15
CA MET A 28 -17.75 -16.74 8.14
C MET A 28 -17.22 -17.67 9.22
N GLU A 29 -16.35 -18.60 8.84
CA GLU A 29 -15.74 -19.57 9.74
C GLU A 29 -14.60 -18.97 10.57
N GLY A 30 -14.26 -17.70 10.34
CA GLY A 30 -13.17 -17.01 11.04
C GLY A 30 -11.80 -17.57 10.71
N LYS A 31 -11.67 -18.28 9.58
CA LYS A 31 -10.41 -18.84 9.13
C LYS A 31 -9.49 -17.71 8.70
N VAL A 32 -8.29 -17.70 9.27
CA VAL A 32 -7.27 -16.68 8.97
C VAL A 32 -6.30 -17.24 7.96
N LEU A 33 -6.01 -16.45 6.92
CA LEU A 33 -4.98 -16.80 5.94
C LEU A 33 -3.61 -16.90 6.64
N GLN A 34 -2.92 -18.03 6.44
CA GLN A 34 -1.56 -18.23 6.97
C GLN A 34 -0.55 -17.44 6.13
N GLN A 35 -0.39 -16.17 6.48
CA GLN A 35 0.50 -15.24 5.79
C GLN A 35 1.82 -15.11 6.55
N HIS A 36 2.93 -15.44 5.88
CA HIS A 36 4.27 -15.41 6.49
C HIS A 36 4.58 -14.04 7.12
N ASP A 37 4.32 -12.95 6.39
CA ASP A 37 4.57 -11.58 6.87
C ASP A 37 3.72 -11.20 8.08
N ILE A 38 2.45 -11.64 8.14
CA ILE A 38 1.60 -11.39 9.31
C ILE A 38 2.11 -12.16 10.51
N GLN A 39 2.48 -13.44 10.33
CA GLN A 39 2.99 -14.26 11.42
C GLN A 39 4.29 -13.70 11.99
N GLN A 40 5.21 -13.28 11.11
CA GLN A 40 6.44 -12.63 11.52
C GLN A 40 6.15 -11.30 12.26
N GLY A 41 5.20 -10.50 11.76
CA GLY A 41 4.77 -9.26 12.43
C GLY A 41 4.17 -9.49 13.82
N LEU A 42 3.32 -10.52 13.97
CA LEU A 42 2.73 -10.91 15.26
C LEU A 42 3.79 -11.40 16.24
N ALA A 43 4.73 -12.23 15.77
CA ALA A 43 5.85 -12.71 16.58
C ALA A 43 6.72 -11.55 17.08
N ASN A 44 7.04 -10.60 16.19
CA ASN A 44 7.82 -9.41 16.50
C ASN A 44 7.14 -8.50 17.55
N GLY A 45 5.80 -8.42 17.54
CA GLY A 45 5.01 -7.59 18.45
C GLY A 45 4.64 -8.24 19.79
N GLN A 46 4.91 -9.54 19.98
CA GLN A 46 4.37 -10.30 21.10
C GLN A 46 4.89 -9.84 22.48
N GLU A 47 6.19 -9.52 22.59
CA GLU A 47 6.77 -9.00 23.85
C GLU A 47 6.11 -7.68 24.26
N GLY A 48 5.93 -6.76 23.31
CA GLY A 48 5.29 -5.47 23.59
C GLY A 48 3.82 -5.62 23.98
N LYS A 49 3.11 -6.57 23.35
CA LYS A 49 1.74 -6.90 23.71
C LYS A 49 1.64 -7.48 25.13
N ALA A 50 2.47 -8.47 25.45
CA ALA A 50 2.49 -9.10 26.78
C ALA A 50 2.85 -8.09 27.90
N PHE A 51 3.81 -7.18 27.64
CA PHE A 51 4.14 -6.11 28.57
C PHE A 51 2.96 -5.17 28.82
N THR A 52 2.25 -4.78 27.76
CA THR A 52 1.08 -3.90 27.85
C THR A 52 -0.08 -4.57 28.61
N GLU A 53 -0.29 -5.87 28.38
CA GLU A 53 -1.31 -6.66 29.11
C GLU A 53 -0.98 -6.81 30.60
N ALA A 54 0.31 -6.88 30.96
CA ALA A 54 0.75 -7.04 32.35
C ALA A 54 0.79 -5.72 33.14
N THR A 55 1.18 -4.62 32.50
CA THR A 55 1.46 -3.34 33.18
C THR A 55 0.43 -2.24 32.90
N GLY A 56 -0.33 -2.37 31.81
CA GLY A 56 -1.18 -1.31 31.29
C GLY A 56 -0.42 -0.20 30.54
N GLU A 57 0.92 -0.25 30.49
CA GLU A 57 1.75 0.74 29.81
C GLU A 57 2.29 0.21 28.47
N THR A 58 2.34 1.08 27.46
CA THR A 58 2.92 0.71 26.15
C THR A 58 4.44 0.84 26.18
N THR A 59 5.15 -0.27 26.03
CA THR A 59 6.62 -0.23 25.93
C THR A 59 7.08 0.41 24.60
N ARG A 60 8.13 1.21 24.66
CA ARG A 60 8.82 1.77 23.48
C ARG A 60 10.07 0.97 23.05
N TRP A 61 10.33 -0.17 23.69
CA TRP A 61 11.47 -1.06 23.43
C TRP A 61 11.07 -2.54 23.47
N THR A 62 11.73 -3.38 22.68
CA THR A 62 11.60 -4.84 22.70
C THR A 62 12.97 -5.49 22.68
N ASN A 63 13.20 -6.49 23.53
CA ASN A 63 14.47 -7.23 23.57
C ASN A 63 14.48 -8.44 22.64
N SER A 64 13.30 -8.90 22.20
CA SER A 64 13.13 -10.10 21.39
C SER A 64 13.69 -9.99 19.97
N LEU A 65 13.92 -8.76 19.48
CA LEU A 65 14.44 -8.50 18.14
C LEU A 65 15.90 -8.04 18.21
N PHE A 66 16.80 -8.87 17.69
CA PHE A 66 18.22 -8.57 17.54
C PHE A 66 18.91 -8.04 18.82
N GLY A 67 18.45 -8.49 20.00
CA GLY A 67 19.00 -8.07 21.30
C GLY A 67 18.49 -6.71 21.79
N GLY A 68 17.56 -6.07 21.07
CA GLY A 68 17.01 -4.77 21.43
C GLY A 68 16.64 -3.91 20.22
N MET A 69 15.37 -3.48 20.14
CA MET A 69 14.92 -2.52 19.13
C MET A 69 13.82 -1.58 19.68
N PRO A 70 13.77 -0.31 19.25
CA PRO A 70 12.64 0.57 19.53
C PRO A 70 11.33 0.10 18.87
N ASN A 71 10.21 0.16 19.59
CA ASN A 71 8.90 -0.26 19.08
C ASN A 71 8.27 0.72 18.08
N PHE A 72 8.85 1.90 17.86
CA PHE A 72 8.31 2.92 16.97
C PHE A 72 8.12 2.43 15.52
N GLN A 73 8.86 1.42 15.08
CA GLN A 73 8.71 0.80 13.75
C GLN A 73 7.86 -0.47 13.75
N ILE A 74 7.74 -1.15 14.89
CA ILE A 74 7.08 -2.46 15.01
C ILE A 74 5.59 -2.28 15.28
N SER A 75 5.23 -1.33 16.14
CA SER A 75 3.85 -0.99 16.46
C SER A 75 3.71 0.51 16.75
N PRO A 76 3.75 1.36 15.71
CA PRO A 76 3.58 2.80 15.87
C PRO A 76 2.15 3.13 16.33
N SER A 77 1.96 3.31 17.63
CA SER A 77 0.74 3.91 18.20
C SER A 77 1.00 5.37 18.59
N TYR A 78 0.16 6.27 18.06
CA TYR A 78 0.17 7.71 18.34
C TYR A 78 -1.27 8.18 18.60
N PRO A 79 -1.51 9.24 19.40
CA PRO A 79 -2.88 9.71 19.62
C PRO A 79 -3.66 10.06 18.34
N SER A 80 -2.97 10.48 17.28
CA SER A 80 -3.57 10.73 15.96
C SER A 80 -3.91 9.45 15.18
N SER A 81 -3.37 8.29 15.55
CA SER A 81 -3.61 7.04 14.84
C SER A 81 -5.03 6.49 15.03
N ASP A 82 -5.69 6.82 16.13
CA ASP A 82 -7.01 6.27 16.47
C ASP A 82 -8.10 6.78 15.53
N LEU A 83 -8.11 8.08 15.26
CA LEU A 83 -9.05 8.69 14.31
C LEU A 83 -8.85 8.14 12.91
N ILE A 84 -7.59 8.02 12.46
CA ILE A 84 -7.29 7.54 11.12
C ILE A 84 -7.55 6.01 10.99
N SER A 85 -7.31 5.25 12.06
CA SER A 85 -7.68 3.82 12.14
C SER A 85 -9.19 3.63 12.11
N TRP A 86 -9.95 4.49 12.81
CA TRP A 86 -11.41 4.49 12.74
C TRP A 86 -11.92 4.79 11.33
N ILE A 87 -11.35 5.79 10.65
CA ILE A 87 -11.67 6.09 9.24
C ILE A 87 -11.35 4.90 8.34
N THR A 88 -10.23 4.22 8.57
CA THR A 88 -9.86 3.02 7.79
C THR A 88 -10.85 1.88 8.01
N LYS A 89 -11.29 1.65 9.25
CA LYS A 89 -12.34 0.65 9.56
C LYS A 89 -13.67 1.00 8.89
N LEU A 90 -14.06 2.27 8.91
CA LEU A 90 -15.26 2.76 8.24
C LEU A 90 -15.16 2.58 6.72
N TYR A 91 -14.00 2.87 6.14
CA TYR A 91 -13.72 2.69 4.72
C TYR A 91 -13.76 1.21 4.29
N GLY A 92 -13.40 0.29 5.19
CA GLY A 92 -13.57 -1.16 5.02
C GLY A 92 -14.97 -1.70 5.33
N LEU A 93 -15.95 -0.85 5.67
CA LEU A 93 -17.31 -1.21 6.11
C LEU A 93 -17.37 -2.19 7.29
N GLY A 94 -16.28 -2.36 8.04
CA GLY A 94 -16.20 -3.36 9.12
C GLY A 94 -16.30 -4.81 8.65
N LEU A 95 -16.08 -5.08 7.36
CA LEU A 95 -16.04 -6.45 6.83
C LEU A 95 -14.87 -7.25 7.45
N PRO A 96 -14.98 -8.59 7.56
CA PRO A 96 -13.87 -9.42 8.00
C PRO A 96 -12.70 -9.33 7.01
N SER A 97 -11.47 -9.39 7.51
CA SER A 97 -10.28 -9.52 6.67
C SER A 97 -10.20 -10.94 6.10
N PRO A 98 -9.84 -11.14 4.82
CA PRO A 98 -9.36 -10.15 3.84
C PRO A 98 -10.45 -9.52 2.93
N ALA A 99 -11.74 -9.80 3.16
CA ALA A 99 -12.82 -9.25 2.34
C ALA A 99 -12.89 -7.71 2.41
N ASN A 100 -12.60 -7.11 3.56
CA ASN A 100 -12.48 -5.65 3.70
C ASN A 100 -11.42 -5.05 2.75
N LEU A 101 -10.27 -5.71 2.56
CA LEU A 101 -9.19 -5.22 1.71
C LEU A 101 -9.63 -5.18 0.24
N LEU A 102 -10.20 -6.29 -0.25
CA LEU A 102 -10.72 -6.37 -1.61
C LEU A 102 -11.83 -5.33 -1.85
N PHE A 103 -12.72 -5.15 -0.88
CA PHE A 103 -13.74 -4.12 -0.91
C PHE A 103 -13.14 -2.69 -0.97
N MET A 104 -12.18 -2.38 -0.11
CA MET A 104 -11.48 -1.08 -0.09
C MET A 104 -10.80 -0.79 -1.43
N MET A 105 -10.21 -1.80 -2.07
CA MET A 105 -9.58 -1.67 -3.38
C MET A 105 -10.61 -1.29 -4.47
N MET A 106 -11.77 -1.98 -4.49
CA MET A 106 -12.84 -1.68 -5.44
C MET A 106 -13.43 -0.29 -5.20
N VAL A 107 -13.76 0.06 -3.94
CA VAL A 107 -14.35 1.37 -3.60
C VAL A 107 -13.40 2.51 -3.90
N GLY A 108 -12.11 2.35 -3.64
CA GLY A 108 -11.12 3.39 -3.94
C GLY A 108 -11.10 3.74 -5.42
N PHE A 109 -11.06 2.72 -6.28
CA PHE A 109 -11.13 2.90 -7.72
C PHE A 109 -12.49 3.46 -8.16
N PHE A 110 -13.59 2.99 -7.56
CA PHE A 110 -14.92 3.51 -7.83
C PHE A 110 -15.03 5.02 -7.55
N ILE A 111 -14.51 5.49 -6.40
CA ILE A 111 -14.44 6.92 -6.05
C ILE A 111 -13.66 7.70 -7.12
N MET A 112 -12.51 7.18 -7.57
CA MET A 112 -11.71 7.80 -8.62
C MET A 112 -12.52 7.97 -9.92
N LEU A 113 -13.19 6.91 -10.39
CA LEU A 113 -13.98 6.95 -11.63
C LEU A 113 -15.18 7.92 -11.52
N LEU A 114 -15.80 8.02 -10.34
CA LEU A 114 -16.83 9.03 -10.09
C LEU A 114 -16.26 10.46 -10.15
N CYS A 115 -15.06 10.70 -9.61
CA CYS A 115 -14.36 11.98 -9.73
C CYS A 115 -14.02 12.33 -11.19
N MET A 116 -13.81 11.31 -12.03
CA MET A 116 -13.64 11.42 -13.48
C MET A 116 -14.97 11.70 -14.22
N ARG A 117 -16.12 11.75 -13.54
CA ARG A 117 -17.48 11.89 -14.11
C ARG A 117 -17.91 10.68 -14.97
N MET A 118 -17.39 9.50 -14.67
CA MET A 118 -17.95 8.27 -15.24
C MET A 118 -19.32 8.00 -14.63
N LYS A 119 -20.20 7.34 -15.40
CA LYS A 119 -21.51 6.94 -14.90
C LYS A 119 -21.34 5.80 -13.89
N TRP A 120 -22.24 5.71 -12.91
CA TRP A 120 -22.11 4.75 -11.80
C TRP A 120 -21.95 3.30 -12.28
N TYR A 121 -22.65 2.89 -13.34
CA TYR A 121 -22.57 1.52 -13.86
C TYR A 121 -21.23 1.23 -14.55
N THR A 122 -20.68 2.19 -15.30
CA THR A 122 -19.34 2.05 -15.88
C THR A 122 -18.26 2.07 -14.81
N ALA A 123 -18.46 2.88 -13.77
CA ALA A 123 -17.54 2.95 -12.65
C ALA A 123 -17.55 1.64 -11.85
N LEU A 124 -18.73 1.03 -11.65
CA LEU A 124 -18.87 -0.25 -10.97
C LEU A 124 -18.15 -1.38 -11.71
N LEU A 125 -18.33 -1.48 -13.03
CA LEU A 125 -17.63 -2.49 -13.83
C LEU A 125 -16.11 -2.30 -13.77
N GLY A 126 -15.63 -1.06 -13.89
CA GLY A 126 -14.21 -0.74 -13.74
C GLY A 126 -13.66 -1.07 -12.34
N ALA A 127 -14.43 -0.79 -11.28
CA ALA A 127 -14.07 -1.09 -9.90
C ALA A 127 -13.95 -2.59 -9.64
N ILE A 128 -14.90 -3.38 -10.14
CA ILE A 128 -14.84 -4.85 -10.04
C ILE A 128 -13.62 -5.38 -10.80
N GLY A 129 -13.42 -4.96 -12.05
CA GLY A 129 -12.25 -5.38 -12.84
C GLY A 129 -10.92 -4.99 -12.18
N TRP A 130 -10.85 -3.80 -11.58
CA TRP A 130 -9.69 -3.36 -10.80
C TRP A 130 -9.47 -4.26 -9.58
N GLY A 131 -10.50 -4.48 -8.76
CA GLY A 131 -10.40 -5.31 -7.55
C GLY A 131 -9.92 -6.74 -7.84
N PHE A 132 -10.40 -7.35 -8.92
CA PHE A 132 -10.03 -8.71 -9.34
C PHE A 132 -8.79 -8.78 -10.22
N SER A 133 -7.99 -7.72 -10.30
CA SER A 133 -6.67 -7.79 -10.92
C SER A 133 -5.80 -8.81 -10.16
N THR A 134 -5.26 -9.80 -10.87
CA THR A 134 -4.59 -10.98 -10.30
C THR A 134 -3.50 -10.63 -9.28
N TYR A 135 -2.74 -9.56 -9.54
CA TYR A 135 -1.70 -9.05 -8.65
C TYR A 135 -2.19 -8.74 -7.23
N PHE A 136 -3.39 -8.14 -7.10
CA PHE A 136 -3.95 -7.75 -5.82
C PHE A 136 -4.32 -8.98 -4.97
N ILE A 137 -4.90 -10.01 -5.59
CA ILE A 137 -5.22 -11.26 -4.90
C ILE A 137 -3.95 -12.00 -4.45
N ILE A 138 -2.91 -12.03 -5.30
CA ILE A 138 -1.61 -12.63 -4.96
C ILE A 138 -0.95 -11.91 -3.78
N ILE A 139 -0.95 -10.57 -3.75
CA ILE A 139 -0.39 -9.78 -2.64
C ILE A 139 -1.11 -10.05 -1.33
N ILE A 140 -2.44 -10.18 -1.35
CA ILE A 140 -3.20 -10.58 -0.17
C ILE A 140 -2.70 -11.96 0.27
N GLY A 141 -2.60 -12.94 -0.63
CA GLY A 141 -2.08 -14.27 -0.30
C GLY A 141 -0.69 -14.25 0.36
N ALA A 142 0.22 -13.41 -0.14
CA ALA A 142 1.59 -13.29 0.36
C ALA A 142 1.70 -12.61 1.74
N GLY A 143 0.69 -11.84 2.18
CA GLY A 143 0.74 -11.14 3.46
C GLY A 143 1.35 -9.74 3.44
N HIS A 144 1.65 -9.20 2.25
CA HIS A 144 2.10 -7.82 2.06
C HIS A 144 0.95 -6.81 2.24
N ILE A 145 0.24 -6.89 3.36
CA ILE A 145 -1.00 -6.16 3.63
C ILE A 145 -0.75 -4.65 3.69
N TRP A 146 0.35 -4.20 4.27
CA TRP A 146 0.70 -2.77 4.32
C TRP A 146 0.84 -2.15 2.92
N LYS A 147 1.46 -2.89 1.98
CA LYS A 147 1.56 -2.49 0.57
C LYS A 147 0.19 -2.43 -0.09
N PHE A 148 -0.64 -3.45 0.16
CA PHE A 148 -1.99 -3.53 -0.36
C PHE A 148 -2.85 -2.36 0.12
N VAL A 149 -2.88 -2.12 1.44
CA VAL A 149 -3.67 -1.04 2.06
C VAL A 149 -3.28 0.31 1.47
N THR A 150 -1.97 0.56 1.30
CA THR A 150 -1.48 1.78 0.63
C THR A 150 -2.05 1.93 -0.79
N LEU A 151 -2.09 0.84 -1.57
CA LEU A 151 -2.67 0.84 -2.91
C LEU A 151 -4.18 1.13 -2.94
N THR A 152 -4.94 0.78 -1.89
CA THR A 152 -6.37 1.10 -1.82
C THR A 152 -6.65 2.61 -1.73
N PHE A 153 -5.71 3.38 -1.19
CA PHE A 153 -5.83 4.82 -0.99
C PHE A 153 -5.30 5.66 -2.16
N ILE A 154 -4.51 5.07 -3.05
CA ILE A 154 -3.94 5.77 -4.22
C ILE A 154 -5.04 6.23 -5.21
N PRO A 155 -5.94 5.36 -5.71
CA PRO A 155 -6.99 5.78 -6.65
C PRO A 155 -7.89 6.93 -6.14
N PRO A 156 -8.42 6.91 -4.90
CA PRO A 156 -9.24 8.03 -4.43
C PRO A 156 -8.41 9.31 -4.23
N THR A 157 -7.11 9.21 -3.91
CA THR A 157 -6.20 10.37 -3.90
C THR A 157 -6.06 10.99 -5.29
N ILE A 158 -5.86 10.17 -6.33
CA ILE A 158 -5.89 10.59 -7.74
C ILE A 158 -7.24 11.26 -8.07
N GLY A 159 -8.35 10.68 -7.61
CA GLY A 159 -9.69 11.26 -7.76
C GLY A 159 -9.79 12.68 -7.19
N GLY A 160 -9.23 12.91 -5.99
CA GLY A 160 -9.16 14.23 -5.37
C GLY A 160 -8.33 15.23 -6.18
N ILE A 161 -7.17 14.81 -6.68
CA ILE A 161 -6.31 15.64 -7.55
C ILE A 161 -7.05 16.02 -8.84
N ILE A 162 -7.75 15.07 -9.47
CA ILE A 162 -8.57 15.31 -10.65
C ILE A 162 -9.66 16.35 -10.35
N LEU A 163 -10.31 16.29 -9.18
CA LEU A 163 -11.32 17.28 -8.78
C LEU A 163 -10.72 18.70 -8.64
N CYS A 164 -9.50 18.84 -8.11
CA CYS A 164 -8.80 20.12 -8.04
C CYS A 164 -8.60 20.72 -9.44
N TYR A 165 -8.06 19.95 -10.39
CA TYR A 165 -7.87 20.43 -11.77
C TYR A 165 -9.19 20.70 -12.51
N ARG A 166 -10.27 20.04 -12.10
CA ARG A 166 -11.64 20.32 -12.56
C ARG A 166 -12.29 21.51 -11.86
N GLY A 167 -11.57 22.27 -11.04
CA GLY A 167 -12.06 23.49 -10.40
C GLY A 167 -12.91 23.26 -9.15
N ARG A 168 -13.01 22.01 -8.66
CA ARG A 168 -13.65 21.71 -7.37
C ARG A 168 -12.59 21.70 -6.27
N TYR A 169 -12.04 22.87 -5.99
CA TYR A 169 -10.86 23.03 -5.13
C TYR A 169 -11.04 22.47 -3.72
N VAL A 170 -12.12 22.84 -3.02
CA VAL A 170 -12.35 22.40 -1.63
C VAL A 170 -12.56 20.89 -1.56
N ALA A 171 -13.48 20.35 -2.37
CA ALA A 171 -13.77 18.92 -2.37
C ALA A 171 -12.57 18.08 -2.83
N GLY A 172 -11.82 18.55 -3.83
CA GLY A 172 -10.62 17.87 -4.30
C GLY A 172 -9.49 17.87 -3.28
N THR A 173 -9.23 19.02 -2.62
CA THR A 173 -8.22 19.15 -1.58
C THR A 173 -8.58 18.28 -0.37
N ALA A 174 -9.83 18.29 0.06
CA ALA A 174 -10.31 17.46 1.17
C ALA A 174 -10.16 15.96 0.87
N LEU A 175 -10.54 15.53 -0.33
CA LEU A 175 -10.43 14.12 -0.73
C LEU A 175 -8.96 13.68 -0.86
N ALA A 176 -8.13 14.48 -1.53
CA ALA A 176 -6.71 14.18 -1.73
C ALA A 176 -5.92 14.19 -0.41
N SER A 177 -6.21 15.13 0.51
CA SER A 177 -5.55 15.18 1.82
C SER A 177 -5.98 14.03 2.72
N LEU A 178 -7.27 13.67 2.73
CA LEU A 178 -7.77 12.54 3.51
C LEU A 178 -7.11 11.22 3.09
N PHE A 179 -7.19 10.90 1.80
CA PHE A 179 -6.64 9.64 1.29
C PHE A 179 -5.12 9.65 1.22
N GLY A 180 -4.49 10.81 0.98
CA GLY A 180 -3.04 10.96 1.10
C GLY A 180 -2.54 10.78 2.54
N ALA A 181 -3.29 11.26 3.54
CA ALA A 181 -2.98 11.03 4.94
C ALA A 181 -3.10 9.55 5.31
N LEU A 182 -4.18 8.88 4.88
CA LEU A 182 -4.37 7.43 5.07
C LEU A 182 -3.26 6.61 4.39
N GLN A 183 -2.86 7.01 3.18
CA GLN A 183 -1.77 6.40 2.43
C GLN A 183 -0.43 6.50 3.17
N LEU A 184 -0.09 7.66 3.71
CA LEU A 184 1.13 7.84 4.50
C LEU A 184 1.07 7.07 5.83
N GLN A 185 -0.12 7.00 6.44
CA GLN A 185 -0.31 6.24 7.68
C GLN A 185 -0.13 4.73 7.50
N ALA A 186 -0.46 4.19 6.32
CA ALA A 186 -0.22 2.79 5.98
C ALA A 186 1.27 2.40 5.98
N ASN A 187 2.17 3.35 6.24
CA ASN A 187 3.57 3.17 6.58
C ASN A 187 4.40 2.40 5.54
N HIS A 188 4.04 2.57 4.25
CA HIS A 188 4.79 2.04 3.14
C HIS A 188 5.44 3.18 2.32
N PRO A 189 6.60 3.72 2.76
CA PRO A 189 7.20 4.90 2.16
C PRO A 189 7.59 4.70 0.69
N GLN A 190 8.02 3.48 0.32
CA GLN A 190 8.40 3.15 -1.06
C GLN A 190 7.23 3.32 -2.06
N MET A 191 6.04 2.81 -1.74
CA MET A 191 4.86 2.96 -2.62
C MET A 191 4.41 4.42 -2.70
N SER A 192 4.49 5.15 -1.58
CA SER A 192 4.19 6.57 -1.56
C SER A 192 5.17 7.41 -2.39
N TYR A 193 6.46 7.05 -2.37
CA TYR A 193 7.48 7.65 -3.22
C TYR A 193 7.18 7.43 -4.72
N TYR A 194 6.87 6.21 -5.14
CA TYR A 194 6.52 5.96 -6.55
C TYR A 194 5.27 6.72 -6.98
N PHE A 195 4.29 6.86 -6.08
CA PHE A 195 3.09 7.61 -6.36
C PHE A 195 3.35 9.11 -6.62
N LEU A 196 4.36 9.71 -5.99
CA LEU A 196 4.73 11.11 -6.25
C LEU A 196 5.13 11.35 -7.72
N PHE A 197 5.77 10.38 -8.38
CA PHE A 197 6.05 10.48 -9.82
C PHE A 197 4.77 10.49 -10.66
N VAL A 198 3.79 9.66 -10.30
CA VAL A 198 2.49 9.66 -10.97
C VAL A 198 1.82 11.02 -10.83
N ILE A 199 1.80 11.58 -9.61
CA ILE A 199 1.27 12.94 -9.37
C ILE A 199 2.05 13.97 -10.20
N PHE A 200 3.38 13.91 -10.21
CA PHE A 200 4.21 14.83 -10.97
C PHE A 200 3.86 14.83 -12.46
N PHE A 201 3.81 13.65 -13.10
CA PHE A 201 3.43 13.55 -14.51
C PHE A 201 1.97 13.96 -14.76
N MET A 202 1.06 13.71 -13.83
CA MET A 202 -0.31 14.23 -13.91
C MET A 202 -0.36 15.76 -13.89
N VAL A 203 0.37 16.39 -12.97
CA VAL A 203 0.46 17.87 -12.85
C VAL A 203 0.99 18.46 -14.16
N LEU A 204 2.01 17.84 -14.77
CA LEU A 204 2.55 18.23 -16.07
C LEU A 204 1.55 18.02 -17.22
N ALA A 205 0.81 16.91 -17.23
CA ALA A 205 -0.23 16.67 -18.23
C ALA A 205 -1.36 17.72 -18.16
N TYR A 206 -1.78 18.09 -16.95
CA TYR A 206 -2.75 19.18 -16.76
C TYR A 206 -2.16 20.55 -17.08
N LEU A 207 -0.87 20.77 -16.86
CA LEU A 207 -0.19 22.00 -17.27
C LEU A 207 -0.24 22.15 -18.79
N TRP A 208 0.08 21.08 -19.52
CA TRP A 208 0.00 21.05 -20.98
C TRP A 208 -1.41 21.36 -21.49
N SER A 209 -2.45 20.75 -20.91
CA SER A 209 -3.84 21.08 -21.25
C SER A 209 -4.18 22.54 -20.97
N ALA A 210 -3.75 23.07 -19.81
CA ALA A 210 -4.02 24.44 -19.42
C ALA A 210 -3.30 25.47 -20.29
N LEU A 211 -2.11 25.16 -20.80
CA LEU A 211 -1.38 25.97 -21.77
C LEU A 211 -2.14 26.02 -23.10
N LYS A 212 -2.63 24.88 -23.60
CA LYS A 212 -3.45 24.82 -24.83
C LYS A 212 -4.77 25.59 -24.70
N GLU A 213 -5.44 25.45 -23.56
CA GLU A 213 -6.72 26.11 -23.27
C GLU A 213 -6.57 27.56 -22.79
N LYS A 214 -5.33 28.08 -22.68
CA LYS A 214 -5.00 29.41 -22.14
C LYS A 214 -5.58 29.66 -20.74
N ASN A 215 -5.74 28.62 -19.94
CA ASN A 215 -6.34 28.67 -18.60
C ASN A 215 -5.33 28.35 -17.48
N VAL A 216 -4.14 28.93 -17.59
CA VAL A 216 -3.01 28.70 -16.67
C VAL A 216 -3.34 29.11 -15.24
N ARG A 217 -4.18 30.16 -15.06
CA ARG A 217 -4.61 30.60 -13.73
C ARG A 217 -5.34 29.49 -12.97
N ARG A 218 -6.25 28.78 -13.64
CA ARG A 218 -6.98 27.65 -13.03
C ARG A 218 -6.03 26.52 -12.65
N TRP A 219 -5.07 26.21 -13.52
CA TRP A 219 -4.05 25.21 -13.22
C TRP A 219 -3.20 25.60 -12.01
N ALA A 220 -2.75 26.85 -11.92
CA ALA A 220 -1.94 27.32 -10.79
C ALA A 220 -2.70 27.22 -9.45
N ILE A 221 -3.98 27.62 -9.41
CA ILE A 221 -4.83 27.47 -8.22
C ILE A 221 -5.00 25.99 -7.88
N ALA A 222 -5.28 25.14 -8.87
CA ALA A 222 -5.43 23.70 -8.66
C ALA A 222 -4.15 23.04 -8.15
N THR A 223 -2.99 23.36 -8.72
CA THR A 223 -1.68 22.89 -8.24
C THR A 223 -1.43 23.36 -6.81
N GLY A 224 -1.75 24.61 -6.47
CA GLY A 224 -1.67 25.12 -5.09
C GLY A 224 -2.54 24.30 -4.12
N CYS A 225 -3.75 23.94 -4.52
CA CYS A 225 -4.63 23.05 -3.76
C CYS A 225 -4.05 21.64 -3.60
N VAL A 226 -3.44 21.07 -4.65
CA VAL A 226 -2.78 19.76 -4.58
C VAL A 226 -1.58 19.78 -3.64
N VAL A 227 -0.75 20.83 -3.70
CA VAL A 227 0.37 21.02 -2.77
C VAL A 227 -0.14 21.17 -1.34
N ALA A 228 -1.18 21.98 -1.12
CA ALA A 228 -1.80 22.12 0.19
C ALA A 228 -2.33 20.77 0.72
N ALA A 229 -2.94 19.94 -0.13
CA ALA A 229 -3.39 18.61 0.24
C ALA A 229 -2.22 17.70 0.66
N GLY A 230 -1.11 17.74 -0.08
CA GLY A 230 0.12 17.00 0.25
C GLY A 230 0.71 17.44 1.60
N VAL A 231 0.80 18.75 1.85
CA VAL A 231 1.27 19.30 3.13
C VAL A 231 0.38 18.84 4.28
N LEU A 232 -0.95 18.92 4.12
CA LEU A 232 -1.90 18.43 5.13
C LEU A 232 -1.71 16.94 5.43
N GLY A 233 -1.49 16.12 4.39
CA GLY A 233 -1.23 14.69 4.55
C GLY A 233 0.05 14.39 5.32
N VAL A 234 1.14 15.12 5.04
CA VAL A 234 2.43 14.99 5.74
C VAL A 234 2.32 15.46 7.18
N VAL A 235 1.68 16.63 7.42
CA VAL A 235 1.51 17.19 8.77
C VAL A 235 0.72 16.24 9.66
N ALA A 236 -0.36 15.64 9.15
CA ALA A 236 -1.17 14.66 9.89
C ALA A 236 -0.37 13.42 10.33
N ASN A 237 0.69 13.07 9.60
CA ASN A 237 1.55 11.91 9.86
C ASN A 237 2.94 12.29 10.40
N SER A 238 3.16 13.56 10.73
CA SER A 238 4.47 14.09 11.12
C SER A 238 5.13 13.36 12.29
N PRO A 239 4.44 12.93 13.37
CA PRO A 239 5.11 12.20 14.46
C PRO A 239 5.69 10.86 13.99
N SER A 240 4.93 10.12 13.17
CA SER A 240 5.37 8.83 12.64
C SER A 240 6.54 8.99 11.66
N LEU A 241 6.43 9.98 10.75
CA LEU A 241 7.47 10.27 9.76
C LEU A 241 8.76 10.76 10.43
N TYR A 242 8.66 11.61 11.44
CA TYR A 242 9.82 12.12 12.18
C TYR A 242 10.57 11.00 12.90
N ASN A 243 9.85 10.15 13.66
CA ASN A 243 10.49 9.03 14.35
C ASN A 243 11.08 8.00 13.36
N THR A 244 10.43 7.79 12.22
CA THR A 244 10.98 6.97 11.14
C THR A 244 12.25 7.56 10.56
N TYR A 245 12.29 8.89 10.37
CA TYR A 245 13.46 9.60 9.87
C TYR A 245 14.64 9.53 10.85
N GLU A 246 14.42 9.82 12.13
CA GLU A 246 15.47 9.70 13.15
C GLU A 246 15.97 8.26 13.25
N TYR A 247 15.07 7.28 13.32
CA TYR A 247 15.46 5.88 13.36
C TYR A 247 16.24 5.46 12.10
N SER A 248 15.87 5.96 10.92
CA SER A 248 16.53 5.58 9.67
C SER A 248 18.03 5.90 9.65
N LYS A 249 18.45 6.96 10.36
CA LYS A 249 19.86 7.35 10.50
C LYS A 249 20.67 6.32 11.28
N GLU A 250 20.05 5.65 12.24
CA GLU A 250 20.66 4.63 13.11
C GLU A 250 20.56 3.21 12.54
N THR A 251 20.05 3.07 11.31
CA THR A 251 19.98 1.77 10.61
C THR A 251 21.03 1.68 9.50
N ILE A 252 21.19 0.46 8.96
CA ILE A 252 21.98 0.18 7.74
C ILE A 252 21.61 1.08 6.54
N ARG A 253 20.41 1.68 6.55
CA ARG A 253 19.95 2.62 5.52
C ARG A 253 20.60 4.00 5.64
N GLY A 254 20.91 4.45 6.85
CA GLY A 254 21.48 5.77 7.15
C GLY A 254 23.00 5.76 7.35
N ARG A 255 23.54 4.68 7.91
CA ARG A 255 24.99 4.48 8.15
C ARG A 255 25.34 3.01 8.00
N LYS A 256 26.53 2.67 7.47
CA LYS A 256 27.05 1.30 7.60
C LYS A 256 27.36 1.00 9.06
N THR A 257 27.12 -0.25 9.49
CA THR A 257 27.35 -0.73 10.85
C THR A 257 28.76 -0.36 11.35
N GLU A 258 28.87 0.11 12.59
CA GLU A 258 30.17 0.44 13.21
C GLU A 258 31.00 -0.82 13.53
N ILE A 259 30.37 -1.99 13.47
CA ILE A 259 31.01 -3.31 13.53
C ILE A 259 31.54 -3.65 12.14
N VAL A 260 32.77 -3.24 11.87
CA VAL A 260 33.52 -3.61 10.67
C VAL A 260 34.38 -4.84 10.94
N SER A 261 34.37 -5.83 10.03
CA SER A 261 35.40 -6.86 10.01
C SER A 261 36.78 -6.22 9.78
N ALA A 262 37.87 -6.89 10.19
CA ALA A 262 39.23 -6.37 10.02
C ALA A 262 39.55 -5.95 8.57
N ASP A 263 38.92 -6.60 7.58
CA ASP A 263 39.05 -6.27 6.15
C ASP A 263 38.27 -5.00 5.74
N ALA A 264 37.17 -4.68 6.43
CA ALA A 264 36.35 -3.51 6.13
C ALA A 264 36.89 -2.19 6.74
N ALA A 265 37.92 -2.28 7.61
CA ALA A 265 38.64 -1.12 8.13
C ALA A 265 39.47 -0.39 7.05
N ALA A 266 39.83 -1.07 5.96
CA ALA A 266 40.58 -0.54 4.83
C ALA A 266 39.72 0.17 3.76
N MET A 267 38.39 0.14 3.90
CA MET A 267 37.47 0.75 2.93
C MET A 267 37.40 2.28 3.08
N SER A 268 37.30 2.98 1.95
CA SER A 268 37.23 4.43 1.81
C SER A 268 35.98 5.03 2.46
N ALA A 269 35.99 6.35 2.73
CA ALA A 269 34.85 7.05 3.33
C ALA A 269 33.58 7.03 2.44
N GLU A 270 33.73 6.88 1.12
CA GLU A 270 32.62 6.75 0.17
C GLU A 270 31.96 5.37 0.24
N GLU A 271 32.74 4.32 0.50
CA GLU A 271 32.24 2.96 0.74
C GLU A 271 31.54 2.80 2.09
N LYS A 272 31.59 3.79 2.99
CA LYS A 272 30.98 3.78 4.34
C LYS A 272 29.54 4.33 4.39
N LYS A 273 28.95 4.69 3.25
CA LYS A 273 27.66 5.38 3.18
C LYS A 273 26.52 4.43 2.76
N GLY A 274 25.72 3.97 3.73
CA GLY A 274 24.45 3.27 3.51
C GLY A 274 24.54 1.89 2.83
N LEU A 275 23.39 1.42 2.35
CA LEU A 275 23.25 0.16 1.61
C LEU A 275 23.78 0.29 0.18
N ASP A 276 24.39 -0.78 -0.32
CA ASP A 276 24.88 -0.86 -1.70
C ASP A 276 23.72 -0.90 -2.71
N PHE A 277 23.95 -0.35 -3.90
CA PHE A 277 22.93 -0.26 -4.96
C PHE A 277 22.43 -1.65 -5.36
N ASP A 278 23.35 -2.59 -5.57
CA ASP A 278 23.03 -3.96 -5.97
C ASP A 278 22.14 -4.66 -4.93
N TYR A 279 22.41 -4.42 -3.64
CA TYR A 279 21.57 -4.93 -2.55
C TYR A 279 20.16 -4.31 -2.56
N ILE A 280 20.05 -3.00 -2.80
CA ILE A 280 18.76 -2.30 -2.87
C ILE A 280 17.93 -2.78 -4.08
N THR A 281 18.59 -3.06 -5.21
CA THR A 281 17.92 -3.48 -6.45
C THR A 281 17.78 -4.98 -6.64
N ALA A 282 18.26 -5.81 -5.70
CA ALA A 282 18.23 -7.28 -5.81
C ALA A 282 16.83 -7.87 -6.06
N TRP A 283 15.77 -7.16 -5.65
CA TRP A 283 14.37 -7.55 -5.83
C TRP A 283 13.60 -6.60 -6.77
N SER A 284 14.31 -5.79 -7.56
CA SER A 284 13.72 -4.90 -8.55
C SER A 284 13.54 -5.59 -9.88
N TYR A 285 12.53 -5.16 -10.64
CA TYR A 285 12.20 -5.74 -11.93
C TYR A 285 13.33 -5.52 -12.94
N GLY A 286 13.86 -6.62 -13.48
CA GLY A 286 14.99 -6.61 -14.42
C GLY A 286 14.57 -6.36 -15.88
N PRO A 287 15.45 -5.81 -16.74
CA PRO A 287 15.18 -5.70 -18.18
C PRO A 287 14.86 -7.05 -18.83
N ASP A 288 15.50 -8.10 -18.33
CA ASP A 288 15.32 -9.49 -18.75
C ASP A 288 14.01 -10.12 -18.26
N GLU A 289 13.36 -9.53 -17.25
CA GLU A 289 12.03 -9.93 -16.79
C GLU A 289 10.92 -9.36 -17.66
N THR A 290 11.19 -8.40 -18.57
CA THR A 290 10.18 -7.78 -19.47
C THR A 290 9.36 -8.81 -20.25
N LEU A 291 9.95 -9.95 -20.61
CA LEU A 291 9.25 -11.03 -21.31
C LEU A 291 8.12 -11.67 -20.47
N THR A 292 8.14 -11.51 -19.15
CA THR A 292 7.08 -12.02 -18.26
C THR A 292 5.74 -11.30 -18.44
N LEU A 293 5.72 -10.13 -19.10
CA LEU A 293 4.49 -9.45 -19.52
C LEU A 293 3.75 -10.19 -20.63
N LEU A 294 4.47 -10.94 -21.48
CA LEU A 294 3.92 -11.67 -22.61
C LEU A 294 3.75 -13.15 -22.31
N ILE A 295 4.76 -13.77 -21.68
CA ILE A 295 4.80 -15.19 -21.40
C ILE A 295 4.96 -15.36 -19.89
N PRO A 296 3.95 -15.91 -19.20
CA PRO A 296 4.03 -16.09 -17.75
C PRO A 296 5.19 -17.03 -17.39
N ASN A 297 5.85 -16.75 -16.27
CA ASN A 297 6.92 -17.57 -15.69
C ASN A 297 8.19 -17.78 -16.55
N VAL A 298 8.47 -16.93 -17.56
CA VAL A 298 9.71 -17.05 -18.38
C VAL A 298 11.01 -17.02 -17.56
N LYS A 299 11.00 -16.32 -16.44
CA LYS A 299 12.14 -16.22 -15.52
C LYS A 299 12.02 -17.12 -14.29
N GLY A 300 11.11 -18.10 -14.35
CA GLY A 300 10.73 -18.94 -13.22
C GLY A 300 9.39 -18.50 -12.60
N GLY A 301 8.81 -19.40 -11.81
CA GLY A 301 7.58 -19.14 -11.04
C GLY A 301 7.86 -18.65 -9.62
N ALA A 302 6.80 -18.33 -8.88
CA ALA A 302 6.92 -17.96 -7.48
C ALA A 302 7.56 -19.09 -6.65
N THR A 303 8.45 -18.76 -5.71
CA THR A 303 9.03 -19.74 -4.77
C THR A 303 7.99 -20.25 -3.77
N LEU A 304 6.89 -19.50 -3.58
CA LEU A 304 5.78 -19.83 -2.70
C LEU A 304 4.47 -19.60 -3.44
N LYS A 305 3.59 -20.61 -3.50
CA LYS A 305 2.25 -20.51 -4.10
C LYS A 305 1.17 -20.63 -3.02
N PRO A 306 0.30 -19.63 -2.84
CA PRO A 306 -0.85 -19.75 -1.96
C PRO A 306 -1.91 -20.64 -2.62
N ILE A 307 -2.16 -21.83 -2.06
CA ILE A 307 -3.19 -22.78 -2.49
C ILE A 307 -4.06 -23.11 -1.28
N GLN A 308 -5.39 -22.93 -1.40
CA GLN A 308 -6.35 -23.27 -0.34
C GLN A 308 -6.01 -22.70 1.05
N GLY A 309 -5.47 -21.47 1.11
CA GLY A 309 -5.14 -20.81 2.37
C GLY A 309 -3.81 -21.23 3.00
N GLN A 310 -3.01 -22.06 2.33
CA GLN A 310 -1.65 -22.42 2.73
C GLN A 310 -0.61 -22.00 1.68
N ASN A 311 0.59 -21.67 2.13
CA ASN A 311 1.72 -21.38 1.24
C ASN A 311 2.51 -22.67 0.99
N TYR A 312 2.49 -23.13 -0.26
CA TYR A 312 3.28 -24.29 -0.68
C TYR A 312 4.61 -23.79 -1.27
N PRO A 313 5.76 -24.25 -0.77
CA PRO A 313 7.03 -23.99 -1.43
C PRO A 313 7.03 -24.70 -2.78
N LEU A 314 7.32 -23.97 -3.85
CA LEU A 314 7.47 -24.56 -5.17
C LEU A 314 8.96 -24.88 -5.36
N SER A 315 9.27 -26.16 -5.45
CA SER A 315 10.57 -26.61 -5.95
C SER A 315 10.63 -26.46 -7.47
N VAL A 316 11.83 -26.34 -8.05
CA VAL A 316 12.03 -26.32 -9.52
C VAL A 316 11.38 -27.55 -10.20
N THR A 317 11.30 -28.66 -9.46
CA THR A 317 10.69 -29.93 -9.88
C THR A 317 9.16 -29.94 -9.92
N GLU A 318 8.49 -29.00 -9.26
CA GLU A 318 7.01 -28.94 -9.15
C GLU A 318 6.39 -27.84 -10.04
N THR A 319 7.13 -27.38 -11.06
CA THR A 319 6.59 -26.45 -12.05
C THR A 319 5.75 -27.21 -13.08
N ASP A 320 4.64 -26.62 -13.55
CA ASP A 320 3.74 -27.19 -14.58
C ASP A 320 4.51 -27.66 -15.85
N TYR A 321 5.67 -27.03 -16.11
CA TYR A 321 6.60 -27.40 -17.18
C TYR A 321 7.20 -28.81 -17.00
N MET A 322 7.54 -29.22 -15.79
CA MET A 322 8.11 -30.55 -15.50
C MET A 322 7.03 -31.63 -15.43
N GLU A 323 5.83 -31.31 -14.95
CA GLU A 323 4.69 -32.23 -14.94
C GLU A 323 4.31 -32.67 -16.36
N SER A 324 4.39 -31.74 -17.33
CA SER A 324 4.18 -32.04 -18.75
C SER A 324 5.26 -32.92 -19.39
N ARG A 325 6.44 -33.02 -18.77
CA ARG A 325 7.62 -33.73 -19.29
C ARG A 325 7.83 -35.11 -18.65
N TYR A 326 7.28 -35.33 -17.46
CA TYR A 326 7.31 -36.62 -16.77
C TYR A 326 6.04 -37.46 -16.98
N ASN A 327 4.93 -36.86 -17.39
CA ASN A 327 3.68 -37.56 -17.73
C ASN A 327 3.50 -37.83 -19.25
N SER A 328 4.58 -37.75 -20.03
CA SER A 328 4.64 -38.15 -21.44
C SER A 328 5.47 -39.41 -21.64
#